data_AF-A0A7V6A2A2-F1
#
_entry.id   AF-A0A7V6A2A2-F1
#
_cell.length_a   1.000
_cell.length_b   1.000
_cell.length_c   1.000
_cell.angle_alpha   90.00
_cell.angle_beta   90.00
_cell.angle_gamma   90.00
#
_symmetry.space_group_name_H-M   'P 1'
#
loop_
_entity.id
_entity.type
_entity.pdbx_description
1 polymer ?
#
loop_
_entity_poly.entity_id
_entity_poly.type
_entity_poly.pdbx_seq_one_letter_code
_entity_poly.pdbx_strand_id
1 'polypeptide(L)'
;MEALQAEQAWAVSYTPAKLIEMAEGYAPEALKMLNEHLAKGDYVILSDDTQGYPGDLVIDFPAGAEEPYRALIKLAKGCPK
;
A
#
# COMPACT_ATOMS: atom_id res chain seq x y z
N MET A 1 -1.96 12.03 15.50
CA MET A 1 -1.63 10.80 14.77
C MET A 1 -1.19 11.27 13.40
N GLU A 2 0.11 11.17 13.08
CA GLU A 2 0.58 11.47 11.73
C GLU A 2 0.01 10.41 10.80
N ALA A 3 -0.75 10.83 9.80
CA ALA A 3 -1.30 9.89 8.84
C ALA A 3 -0.19 9.35 7.95
N LEU A 4 -0.29 8.09 7.56
CA LEU A 4 0.64 7.52 6.59
C LEU A 4 0.52 8.27 5.26
N GLN A 5 1.65 8.48 4.61
CA GLN A 5 1.72 9.06 3.28
C GLN A 5 2.66 8.20 2.43
N ALA A 6 2.17 7.74 1.28
CA ALA A 6 2.94 7.02 0.30
C ALA A 6 3.58 8.00 -0.69
N GLU A 7 4.91 7.91 -0.85
CA GLU A 7 5.66 8.57 -1.92
C GLU A 7 5.46 7.85 -3.26
N GLN A 8 5.40 6.52 -3.22
CA GLN A 8 5.13 5.66 -4.37
C GLN A 8 4.27 4.48 -3.93
N ALA A 9 3.50 3.94 -4.86
CA ALA A 9 2.72 2.74 -4.62
C ALA A 9 2.66 1.89 -5.87
N TRP A 10 2.48 0.59 -5.68
CA TRP A 10 2.37 -0.39 -6.76
C TRP A 10 1.23 -1.34 -6.44
N ALA A 11 0.44 -1.70 -7.45
CA ALA A 11 -0.56 -2.74 -7.28
C ALA A 11 0.18 -4.04 -7.03
N VAL A 12 -0.19 -4.76 -5.97
CA VAL A 12 0.39 -6.08 -5.71
C VAL A 12 -0.68 -7.10 -5.43
N SER A 13 -0.44 -8.35 -5.81
CA SER A 13 -1.33 -9.48 -5.52
C SER A 13 -0.55 -10.59 -4.84
N TYR A 14 -1.21 -11.35 -3.96
CA TYR A 14 -0.60 -12.56 -3.41
C TYR A 14 -0.95 -13.75 -4.30
N THR A 15 0.07 -14.44 -4.76
CA THR A 15 -0.09 -15.74 -5.42
C THR A 15 -0.59 -16.80 -4.42
N PRO A 16 -1.10 -17.95 -4.91
CA PRO A 16 -1.37 -19.11 -4.06
C PRO A 16 -0.16 -19.55 -3.21
N ALA A 17 1.06 -19.24 -3.66
CA ALA A 17 2.32 -19.50 -2.96
C ALA A 17 2.70 -18.42 -1.93
N LYS A 18 1.85 -17.41 -1.70
CA LYS A 18 2.10 -16.23 -0.83
C LYS A 18 3.27 -15.34 -1.28
N LEU A 19 3.66 -15.43 -2.56
CA LEU A 19 4.60 -14.50 -3.16
C LEU A 19 3.88 -13.25 -3.61
N ILE A 20 4.53 -12.10 -3.45
CA ILE A 20 4.06 -10.81 -3.94
C ILE A 20 4.30 -10.77 -5.45
N GLU A 21 3.23 -10.61 -6.24
CA GLU A 21 3.31 -10.21 -7.63
C GLU A 21 3.08 -8.71 -7.73
N MET A 22 4.11 -7.98 -8.13
CA MET A 22 4.10 -6.53 -8.27
C MET A 22 3.79 -6.12 -9.71
N ALA A 23 2.71 -5.36 -9.87
CA ALA A 23 2.31 -4.76 -11.13
C ALA A 23 2.89 -3.34 -11.29
N GLU A 24 2.42 -2.63 -12.31
CA GLU A 24 2.86 -1.26 -12.60
C GLU A 24 2.62 -0.31 -11.42
N GLY A 25 3.48 0.71 -11.34
CA GLY A 25 3.37 1.77 -10.35
C GLY A 25 2.09 2.57 -10.54
N TYR A 26 1.55 3.04 -9.42
CA TYR A 26 0.35 3.86 -9.41
C TYR A 26 0.61 5.16 -10.16
N ALA A 27 -0.30 5.49 -11.07
CA ALA A 27 -0.35 6.82 -11.66
C ALA A 27 -0.54 7.88 -10.56
N PRO A 28 -0.16 9.15 -10.81
CA PRO A 28 -0.30 10.23 -9.82
C PRO A 28 -1.71 10.37 -9.23
N GLU A 29 -2.74 10.13 -10.04
CA GLU A 29 -4.14 10.17 -9.59
C GLU A 29 -4.47 9.00 -8.65
N ALA A 30 -4.03 7.79 -8.96
CA ALA A 30 -4.22 6.61 -8.10
C ALA A 30 -3.44 6.74 -6.79
N LEU A 31 -2.21 7.27 -6.84
CA LEU A 31 -1.40 7.56 -5.66
C LEU A 31 -2.07 8.62 -4.77
N LYS A 32 -2.72 9.63 -5.37
CA LYS A 32 -3.50 10.61 -4.62
C LYS A 32 -4.68 9.97 -3.91
N MET A 33 -5.48 9.15 -4.60
CA MET A 33 -6.61 8.43 -3.99
C MET A 33 -6.16 7.54 -2.83
N LEU A 34 -5.10 6.75 -3.03
CA LEU A 34 -4.49 5.94 -1.97
C LEU A 34 -4.14 6.80 -0.74
N ASN A 35 -3.45 7.92 -0.94
CA ASN A 35 -3.10 8.83 0.15
C ASN A 35 -4.32 9.42 0.85
N GLU A 36 -5.44 9.64 0.16
CA GLU A 36 -6.69 10.05 0.79
C GLU A 36 -7.27 8.97 1.72
N HIS A 37 -7.14 7.68 1.37
CA HIS A 37 -7.51 6.56 2.25
C HIS A 37 -6.53 6.43 3.43
N LEU A 38 -5.23 6.58 3.19
CA LEU A 38 -4.21 6.59 4.23
C LEU A 38 -4.45 7.72 5.24
N ALA A 39 -4.79 8.91 4.76
CA ALA A 39 -5.15 10.07 5.58
C ALA A 39 -6.36 9.81 6.49
N LYS A 40 -7.30 8.99 6.03
CA LYS A 40 -8.52 8.60 6.78
C LYS A 40 -8.28 7.45 7.76
N GLY A 41 -7.13 6.78 7.70
CA GLY A 41 -6.92 5.52 8.43
C GLY A 41 -7.70 4.35 7.85
N ASP A 42 -8.15 4.47 6.59
CA ASP A 42 -9.01 3.51 5.92
C ASP A 42 -8.18 2.47 5.13
N TYR A 43 -7.28 1.81 5.84
CA TYR A 43 -6.40 0.77 5.30
C TYR A 43 -6.04 -0.26 6.38
N VAL A 44 -5.57 -1.42 5.94
CA VAL A 44 -5.07 -2.50 6.82
C VAL A 44 -3.66 -2.86 6.37
N ILE A 45 -2.71 -2.87 7.30
CA ILE A 45 -1.35 -3.36 7.03
C ILE A 45 -1.39 -4.88 7.04
N LEU A 46 -0.99 -5.49 5.92
CA LEU A 46 -0.92 -6.94 5.79
C LEU A 46 0.45 -7.49 6.15
N SER A 47 1.50 -6.80 5.71
CA SER A 47 2.89 -7.23 5.87
C SER A 47 3.82 -6.04 5.71
N ASP A 48 4.83 -5.96 6.58
CA ASP A 48 6.01 -5.11 6.40
C ASP A 48 7.14 -5.83 5.63
N ASP A 49 7.05 -7.16 5.48
CA ASP A 49 7.97 -7.91 4.63
C ASP A 49 7.54 -7.80 3.17
N THR A 50 8.32 -7.03 2.41
CA THR A 50 8.09 -6.74 0.99
C THR A 50 8.85 -7.71 0.09
N GLN A 51 9.43 -8.79 0.63
CA GLN A 51 10.16 -9.83 -0.13
C GLN A 51 11.24 -9.29 -1.08
N GLY A 52 11.85 -8.13 -0.75
CA GLY A 52 12.90 -7.49 -1.54
C GLY A 52 12.41 -6.43 -2.54
N TYR A 53 11.11 -6.13 -2.58
CA TYR A 53 10.57 -5.03 -3.38
C TYR A 53 10.88 -3.65 -2.78
N PRO A 54 10.90 -2.56 -3.59
CA PRO A 54 11.30 -1.23 -3.14
C PRO A 54 10.27 -0.48 -2.28
N GLY A 55 9.23 -1.17 -1.79
CA GLY A 55 8.23 -0.62 -0.88
C GLY A 55 8.58 -0.89 0.59
N ASP A 56 7.81 -0.27 1.47
CA ASP A 56 7.94 -0.40 2.93
C ASP A 56 6.83 -1.26 3.54
N LEU A 57 5.59 -1.15 3.03
CA LEU A 57 4.42 -1.83 3.59
C LEU A 57 3.50 -2.36 2.50
N VAL A 58 2.95 -3.55 2.70
CA VAL A 58 1.82 -4.07 1.91
C VAL A 58 0.55 -3.78 2.68
N ILE A 59 -0.39 -3.08 2.04
CA ILE A 59 -1.66 -2.68 2.63
C ILE A 59 -2.84 -3.09 1.76
N ASP A 60 -3.99 -3.29 2.40
CA ASP A 60 -5.30 -3.40 1.78
C ASP A 60 -6.12 -2.13 2.09
N PHE A 61 -6.74 -1.52 1.08
CA PHE A 61 -7.58 -0.34 1.22
C PHE A 61 -8.67 -0.32 0.14
N PRO A 62 -9.88 0.22 0.38
CA PRO A 62 -10.38 0.68 1.68
C PRO A 62 -10.51 -0.47 2.70
N ALA A 63 -10.40 -0.15 4.00
CA ALA A 63 -10.44 -1.17 5.04
C ALA A 63 -11.85 -1.74 5.18
N GLY A 64 -11.97 -3.07 5.13
CA GLY A 64 -13.27 -3.75 5.30
C GLY A 64 -14.16 -3.78 4.04
N ALA A 65 -13.63 -3.44 2.86
CA ALA A 65 -14.28 -3.79 1.60
C ALA A 65 -14.29 -5.31 1.40
N GLU A 66 -15.32 -5.83 0.71
CA GLU A 66 -15.38 -7.24 0.30
C GLU A 66 -14.22 -7.60 -0.65
N GLU A 67 -13.80 -6.64 -1.47
CA GLU A 67 -12.65 -6.75 -2.37
C GLU A 67 -11.75 -5.51 -2.22
N PRO A 68 -10.85 -5.48 -1.22
CA PRO A 68 -9.95 -4.35 -1.04
C PRO A 68 -8.86 -4.34 -2.11
N TYR A 69 -8.38 -3.13 -2.46
CA TYR A 69 -7.21 -2.96 -3.28
C TYR A 69 -5.96 -3.22 -2.46
N ARG A 70 -5.12 -4.11 -2.97
CA ARG A 70 -3.83 -4.39 -2.37
C ARG A 70 -2.74 -3.58 -3.05
N ALA A 71 -2.01 -2.81 -2.26
CA ALA A 71 -0.87 -2.06 -2.74
C ALA A 71 0.34 -2.26 -1.85
N LEU A 72 1.50 -2.36 -2.50
CA LEU A 72 2.78 -2.12 -1.86
C LEU A 72 3.02 -0.62 -1.89
N ILE A 73 3.19 -0.01 -0.73
CA ILE A 73 3.45 1.41 -0.59
C ILE A 73 4.87 1.65 -0.11
N LYS A 74 5.52 2.65 -0.67
CA LYS A 74 6.76 3.22 -0.17
C LYS A 74 6.42 4.48 0.59
N LEU A 75 6.74 4.50 1.88
CA LEU A 75 6.38 5.61 2.76
C LEU A 75 7.23 6.84 2.44
N ALA A 76 6.62 8.02 2.52
CA ALA A 76 7.33 9.27 2.43
C ALA A 76 8.31 9.40 3.61
N LYS A 77 9.49 9.96 3.36
CA LYS A 77 10.50 10.20 4.40
C LYS A 77 9.90 11.05 5.53
N GLY A 78 9.80 10.48 6.72
CA GLY A 78 9.23 11.13 7.91
C GLY A 78 7.92 10.51 8.41
N CYS A 79 7.30 9.58 7.68
CA CYS A 79 6.17 8.81 8.23
C CYS A 79 6.64 7.82 9.32
N PRO A 80 5.90 7.69 10.43
CA PRO A 80 6.18 6.66 11.42
C PRO A 80 5.97 5.26 10.81
N LYS A 81 6.97 4.39 10.96
CA LYS A 81 6.89 2.96 10.62
C LYS A 81 6.28 2.18 11.77
#